data_AF-A0A417HNI9-F1
#
_entry.id   AF-A0A417HNI9-F1
#
_cell.length_a   1.000
_cell.length_b   1.000
_cell.length_c   1.000
_cell.angle_alpha   90.00
_cell.angle_beta   90.00
_cell.angle_gamma   90.00
#
_symmetry.space_group_name_H-M   'P 1'
#
loop_
_entity.id
_entity.type
_entity.pdbx_description
1 polymer ?
#
loop_
_entity_poly.entity_id
_entity_poly.type
_entity_poly.pdbx_seq_one_letter_code
_entity_poly.pdbx_strand_id
1 'polypeptide(L)'
;MSSVPCPHCGSPVRVRGKRWECPWCGDFGDVSSLSPAGKAALQNALHISLKLTVQPPEEPRSFSRRELVQMVARWDFSENPLACRDLLLLDFPEVCDHWSPEELEEMDTMDLLVETGEFAPETALKMVKLLLDIAEDHLQEEEAARQFLGWDMEDVLQNDRVLPLVVEQLEWDGRFGRQLFQSAYVGRVQEVILQTCGEMGKGELQQKLLDLLEQNPFPHDPISLE
;
A
#
# COMPACT_ATOMS: atom_id res chain seq x y z
N MET A 1 -26.01 -42.25 7.02
CA MET A 1 -26.47 -41.10 7.81
C MET A 1 -27.27 -41.63 8.98
N SER A 2 -26.77 -41.47 10.21
CA SER A 2 -27.43 -41.98 11.41
C SER A 2 -28.64 -41.10 11.76
N SER A 3 -29.85 -41.63 11.62
CA SER A 3 -31.08 -40.93 11.97
C SER A 3 -31.40 -41.11 13.46
N VAL A 4 -31.84 -40.04 14.12
CA VAL A 4 -32.27 -40.08 15.52
C VAL A 4 -33.59 -40.87 15.63
N PRO A 5 -33.69 -41.92 16.46
CA PRO A 5 -34.93 -42.68 16.63
C PRO A 5 -35.91 -41.99 17.58
N CYS A 6 -37.21 -42.09 17.29
CA CYS A 6 -38.29 -41.60 18.13
C CYS A 6 -38.36 -42.40 19.45
N PRO A 7 -38.39 -41.75 20.63
CA PRO A 7 -38.50 -42.45 21.91
C PRO A 7 -39.76 -43.31 22.05
N HIS A 8 -40.85 -42.93 21.35
CA HIS A 8 -42.13 -43.59 21.47
C HIS A 8 -42.28 -44.80 20.54
N CYS A 9 -41.86 -44.69 19.28
CA CYS A 9 -42.10 -45.72 18.26
C CYS A 9 -40.84 -46.21 17.52
N GLY A 10 -39.66 -45.67 17.84
CA GLY A 10 -38.39 -46.03 17.21
C GLY A 10 -38.18 -45.52 15.78
N SER A 11 -39.21 -44.97 15.12
CA SER A 11 -39.12 -44.42 13.76
C SER A 11 -38.23 -43.16 13.71
N PRO A 12 -37.57 -42.84 12.58
CA PRO A 12 -36.67 -41.71 12.50
C PRO A 12 -37.42 -40.37 12.64
N VAL A 13 -36.89 -39.48 13.50
CA VAL A 13 -37.46 -38.14 13.72
C VAL A 13 -36.82 -37.10 12.80
N ARG A 14 -37.56 -36.02 12.54
CA ARG A 14 -37.02 -34.80 11.93
C ARG A 14 -36.63 -33.83 13.03
N VAL A 15 -35.44 -33.22 12.91
CA VAL A 15 -34.95 -32.23 13.89
C VAL A 15 -34.88 -30.86 13.25
N ARG A 16 -35.42 -29.85 13.93
CA ARG A 16 -35.39 -28.45 13.53
C ARG A 16 -35.01 -27.59 14.73
N GLY A 17 -33.81 -27.00 14.69
CA GLY A 17 -33.26 -26.27 15.83
C GLY A 17 -33.17 -27.16 17.07
N LYS A 18 -33.84 -26.76 18.16
CA LYS A 18 -33.85 -27.50 19.44
C LYS A 18 -35.04 -28.47 19.59
N ARG A 19 -35.85 -28.68 18.56
CA ARG A 19 -37.06 -29.50 18.65
C ARG A 19 -37.04 -30.65 17.65
N TRP A 20 -37.60 -31.78 18.03
CA TRP A 20 -37.79 -32.94 17.17
C TRP A 20 -39.27 -33.27 17.04
N GLU A 21 -39.61 -33.86 15.90
CA GLU A 21 -40.97 -34.32 15.58
C GLU A 21 -40.86 -35.67 14.86
N CYS A 22 -41.70 -36.62 15.25
CA CYS A 22 -41.84 -37.91 14.60
C CYS A 22 -42.98 -37.87 13.59
N PRO A 23 -42.71 -37.92 12.27
CA PRO A 23 -43.77 -37.84 11.26
C PRO A 23 -44.65 -39.10 11.19
N TRP A 24 -44.27 -40.17 11.89
CA TRP A 24 -44.95 -41.47 11.85
C TRP A 24 -46.01 -41.59 12.95
N CYS A 25 -45.70 -41.17 14.18
CA CYS A 25 -46.65 -41.23 15.30
C CYS A 25 -47.14 -39.85 15.78
N GLY A 26 -46.60 -38.76 15.22
CA GLY A 26 -46.97 -37.38 15.57
C GLY A 26 -46.42 -36.90 16.91
N ASP A 27 -45.57 -37.70 17.58
CA ASP A 27 -44.94 -37.30 18.83
C ASP A 27 -43.85 -36.25 18.59
N PHE A 28 -43.66 -35.34 19.54
CA PHE A 28 -42.71 -34.25 19.42
C PHE A 28 -42.14 -33.86 20.79
N GLY A 29 -40.93 -33.31 20.78
CA GLY A 29 -40.27 -32.92 22.02
C GLY A 29 -39.05 -32.06 21.79
N ASP A 30 -38.44 -31.62 22.88
CA ASP A 30 -37.15 -30.95 22.85
C ASP A 30 -36.02 -31.97 22.60
N VAL A 31 -34.96 -31.60 21.90
CA VAL A 31 -33.80 -32.50 21.66
C VAL A 31 -33.14 -32.98 22.97
N SER A 32 -33.30 -32.23 24.06
CA SER A 32 -32.88 -32.64 25.41
C SER A 32 -33.64 -33.83 25.96
N SER A 33 -34.85 -34.13 25.46
CA SER A 33 -35.64 -35.30 25.87
C SER A 33 -35.28 -36.59 25.14
N LEU A 34 -34.39 -36.52 24.13
CA LEU A 34 -33.92 -37.69 23.40
C LEU A 34 -33.03 -38.58 24.27
N SER A 35 -33.01 -39.87 23.93
CA SER A 35 -32.13 -40.84 24.57
C SER A 35 -30.65 -40.48 24.36
N PRO A 36 -29.73 -40.99 25.22
CA PRO A 36 -28.29 -40.76 25.05
C PRO A 36 -27.76 -41.11 23.66
N ALA A 37 -28.28 -42.18 23.05
CA ALA A 37 -27.95 -42.58 21.68
C ALA A 37 -28.45 -41.58 20.63
N GLY A 38 -29.65 -41.00 20.83
CA GLY A 38 -30.19 -39.95 19.96
C GLY A 38 -29.42 -38.64 20.05
N LYS A 39 -28.93 -38.27 21.24
CA LYS A 39 -28.06 -37.10 21.45
C LYS A 39 -26.69 -37.26 20.80
N ALA A 40 -26.09 -38.45 20.89
CA ALA A 40 -24.82 -38.76 20.24
C ALA A 40 -24.94 -38.73 18.69
N ALA A 41 -26.05 -39.19 18.13
CA ALA A 41 -26.32 -39.10 16.70
C ALA A 41 -26.42 -37.63 16.20
N LEU A 42 -26.96 -36.72 17.02
CA LEU A 42 -26.99 -35.27 16.72
C LEU A 42 -25.59 -34.64 16.80
N GLN A 43 -24.79 -34.99 17.80
CA GLN A 43 -23.41 -34.50 17.93
C GLN A 43 -22.54 -34.90 16.73
N ASN A 44 -22.71 -36.12 16.22
CA ASN A 44 -22.00 -36.59 15.03
C ASN A 44 -22.45 -35.88 13.73
N ALA A 45 -23.69 -35.38 13.67
CA ALA A 45 -24.19 -34.64 12.50
C ALA A 45 -23.72 -33.16 12.48
N LEU A 46 -23.21 -32.64 13.60
CA LEU A 46 -22.75 -31.25 13.75
C LEU A 46 -21.24 -31.07 13.51
N HIS A 47 -20.49 -32.14 13.23
CA HIS A 47 -19.07 -32.05 12.92
C HIS A 47 -18.85 -31.63 11.46
N ILE A 48 -18.89 -30.32 11.19
CA ILE A 48 -18.29 -29.74 9.98
C ILE A 48 -16.80 -29.53 10.28
N SER A 49 -15.96 -30.47 9.86
CA SER A 49 -14.51 -30.30 9.88
C SER A 49 -14.08 -29.51 8.63
N LEU A 50 -13.93 -28.20 8.76
CA LEU A 50 -13.27 -27.36 7.76
C LEU A 50 -11.76 -27.62 7.81
N LYS A 51 -11.23 -28.37 6.83
CA LYS A 51 -9.80 -28.44 6.59
C LYS A 51 -9.40 -27.24 5.72
N LEU A 52 -8.93 -26.17 6.37
CA LEU A 52 -8.21 -25.10 5.68
C LEU A 52 -6.84 -25.66 5.30
N THR A 53 -6.58 -25.75 4.00
CA THR A 53 -5.27 -26.15 3.49
C THR A 53 -4.55 -24.85 3.18
N VAL A 54 -3.69 -24.40 4.08
CA VAL A 54 -2.81 -23.26 3.84
C VAL A 54 -1.71 -23.76 2.91
N GLN A 55 -1.72 -23.29 1.65
CA GLN A 55 -0.58 -23.52 0.78
C GLN A 55 0.63 -22.78 1.38
N PRO A 56 1.82 -23.39 1.40
CA PRO A 56 3.02 -22.67 1.81
C PRO A 56 3.18 -21.44 0.90
N PRO A 57 3.62 -20.30 1.44
CA PRO A 57 3.86 -19.10 0.63
C PRO A 57 4.83 -19.47 -0.49
N GLU A 58 4.43 -19.24 -1.74
CA GLU A 58 5.37 -19.30 -2.86
C GLU A 58 6.48 -18.28 -2.58
N GLU A 59 7.75 -18.68 -2.75
CA GLU A 59 8.85 -17.72 -2.63
C GLU A 59 8.57 -16.55 -3.57
N PRO A 60 8.59 -15.30 -3.07
CA PRO A 60 8.22 -14.15 -3.87
C PRO A 60 9.09 -14.11 -5.12
N ARG A 61 8.44 -14.04 -6.29
CA ARG A 61 9.12 -13.94 -7.57
C ARG A 61 10.03 -12.72 -7.54
N SER A 62 11.32 -12.91 -7.80
CA SER A 62 12.24 -11.79 -8.01
C SER A 62 12.05 -11.21 -9.41
N PHE A 63 12.06 -9.88 -9.51
CA PHE A 63 11.93 -9.15 -10.76
C PHE A 63 13.28 -8.56 -11.15
N SER A 64 13.61 -8.58 -12.45
CA SER A 64 14.76 -7.85 -12.96
C SER A 64 14.53 -6.35 -12.90
N ARG A 65 15.62 -5.56 -12.82
CA ARG A 65 15.57 -4.09 -12.94
C ARG A 65 14.70 -3.63 -14.13
N ARG A 66 14.81 -4.31 -15.28
CA ARG A 66 14.03 -3.95 -16.48
C ARG A 66 12.52 -4.16 -16.28
N GLU A 67 12.12 -5.23 -15.63
CA GLU A 67 10.71 -5.49 -15.33
C GLU A 67 10.16 -4.42 -14.38
N LEU A 68 10.90 -4.08 -13.32
CA LEU A 68 10.51 -3.06 -12.36
C LEU A 68 10.40 -1.66 -13.00
N VAL A 69 11.38 -1.27 -13.82
CA VAL A 69 11.29 -0.01 -14.60
C VAL A 69 10.06 -0.01 -15.50
N GLN A 70 9.69 -1.13 -16.12
CA GLN A 70 8.49 -1.20 -16.95
C GLN A 70 7.19 -1.11 -16.14
N MET A 71 7.16 -1.64 -14.92
CA MET A 71 6.02 -1.50 -14.02
C MET A 71 5.80 -0.04 -13.62
N VAL A 72 6.86 0.64 -13.17
CA VAL A 72 6.82 2.06 -12.79
C VAL A 72 6.48 2.94 -14.00
N ALA A 73 7.11 2.70 -15.16
CA ALA A 73 6.91 3.50 -16.37
C ALA A 73 5.52 3.34 -17.01
N ARG A 74 4.81 2.25 -16.69
CA ARG A 74 3.43 2.00 -17.15
C ARG A 74 2.40 2.25 -16.05
N TRP A 75 2.86 2.59 -14.85
CA TRP A 75 2.05 2.70 -13.65
C TRP A 75 1.20 1.44 -13.39
N ASP A 76 1.78 0.26 -13.57
CA ASP A 76 1.11 -1.04 -13.36
C ASP A 76 1.87 -1.87 -12.31
N PHE A 77 1.29 -1.91 -11.12
CA PHE A 77 1.83 -2.60 -9.94
C PHE A 77 1.08 -3.90 -9.60
N SER A 78 0.27 -4.41 -10.53
CA SER A 78 -0.55 -5.60 -10.29
C SER A 78 0.26 -6.87 -10.00
N GLU A 79 1.45 -7.00 -10.61
CA GLU A 79 2.39 -8.11 -10.35
C GLU A 79 3.30 -7.85 -9.14
N ASN A 80 3.64 -6.59 -8.86
CA ASN A 80 4.47 -6.22 -7.72
C ASN A 80 4.07 -4.84 -7.17
N PRO A 81 3.29 -4.81 -6.07
CA PRO A 81 2.92 -3.57 -5.37
C PRO A 81 4.13 -2.76 -4.86
N LEU A 82 5.28 -3.41 -4.67
CA LEU A 82 6.50 -2.82 -4.11
C LEU A 82 7.54 -2.53 -5.21
N ALA A 83 7.12 -2.44 -6.48
CA ALA A 83 8.06 -2.29 -7.59
C ALA A 83 8.95 -1.05 -7.50
N CYS A 84 8.44 0.06 -6.96
CA CYS A 84 9.23 1.26 -6.71
C CYS A 84 10.34 0.99 -5.69
N ARG A 85 10.00 0.49 -4.50
CA ARG A 85 10.98 0.09 -3.46
C ARG A 85 12.01 -0.90 -3.99
N ASP A 86 11.57 -1.98 -4.62
CA ASP A 86 12.47 -3.02 -5.13
C ASP A 86 13.41 -2.49 -6.21
N LEU A 87 12.95 -1.55 -7.04
CA LEU A 87 13.80 -0.86 -8.01
C LEU A 87 14.87 -0.02 -7.30
N LEU A 88 14.50 0.72 -6.25
CA LEU A 88 15.44 1.53 -5.48
C LEU A 88 16.50 0.66 -4.80
N LEU A 89 16.12 -0.45 -4.16
CA LEU A 89 17.06 -1.36 -3.51
C LEU A 89 18.04 -2.02 -4.52
N LEU A 90 17.60 -2.26 -5.76
CA LEU A 90 18.48 -2.77 -6.82
C LEU A 90 19.47 -1.72 -7.35
N ASP A 91 19.04 -0.47 -7.46
CA ASP A 91 19.86 0.61 -8.04
C ASP A 91 20.77 1.30 -7.03
N PHE A 92 20.44 1.19 -5.73
CA PHE A 92 21.19 1.76 -4.62
C PHE A 92 21.49 0.71 -3.54
N PRO A 93 22.18 -0.39 -3.88
CA PRO A 93 22.40 -1.49 -2.94
C PRO A 93 23.19 -1.09 -1.68
N GLU A 94 23.91 0.03 -1.72
CA GLU A 94 24.64 0.57 -0.57
C GLU A 94 23.75 0.96 0.61
N VAL A 95 22.46 1.23 0.41
CA VAL A 95 21.55 1.56 1.52
C VAL A 95 21.15 0.31 2.31
N CYS A 96 21.16 -0.86 1.67
CA CYS A 96 20.74 -2.12 2.27
C CYS A 96 21.61 -2.54 3.46
N ASP A 97 22.86 -2.08 3.53
CA ASP A 97 23.77 -2.36 4.65
C ASP A 97 23.30 -1.75 5.98
N HIS A 98 22.32 -0.83 5.94
CA HIS A 98 21.81 -0.15 7.13
C HIS A 98 20.76 -0.97 7.91
N TRP A 99 20.09 -1.91 7.26
CA TRP A 99 18.97 -2.66 7.83
C TRP A 99 19.16 -4.17 7.68
N SER A 100 18.51 -4.92 8.56
CA SER A 100 18.34 -6.36 8.39
C SER A 100 17.41 -6.68 7.22
N PRO A 101 17.50 -7.89 6.62
CA PRO A 101 16.56 -8.32 5.60
C PRO A 101 15.10 -8.26 6.04
N GLU A 102 14.82 -8.54 7.32
CA GLU A 102 13.48 -8.49 7.89
C GLU A 102 12.94 -7.04 7.96
N GLU A 103 13.77 -6.09 8.37
CA GLU A 103 13.40 -4.66 8.37
C GLU A 103 13.12 -4.17 6.94
N LEU A 104 13.97 -4.52 5.96
CA LEU A 104 13.76 -4.17 4.55
C LEU A 104 12.49 -4.77 3.96
N GLU A 105 12.07 -5.96 4.41
CA GLU A 105 10.85 -6.61 3.93
C GLU A 105 9.60 -5.86 4.38
N GLU A 106 9.62 -5.27 5.59
CA GLU A 106 8.51 -4.52 6.18
C GLU A 106 8.37 -3.10 5.60
N MET A 107 9.45 -2.51 5.09
CA MET A 107 9.44 -1.14 4.54
C MET A 107 8.69 -1.07 3.21
N ASP A 108 7.89 -0.03 3.02
CA ASP A 108 7.39 0.36 1.71
C ASP A 108 8.30 1.39 1.01
N THR A 109 7.82 2.00 -0.08
CA THR A 109 8.60 3.02 -0.82
C THR A 109 8.80 4.28 0.00
N MET A 110 7.77 4.71 0.75
CA MET A 110 7.81 5.90 1.59
C MET A 110 8.80 5.70 2.74
N ASP A 111 8.68 4.58 3.46
CA ASP A 111 9.58 4.24 4.57
C ASP A 111 11.03 4.23 4.10
N LEU A 112 11.32 3.58 2.96
CA LEU A 112 12.67 3.53 2.40
C LEU A 112 13.23 4.90 2.09
N LEU A 113 12.43 5.78 1.47
CA LEU A 113 12.86 7.12 1.11
C LEU A 113 13.12 8.00 2.35
N VAL A 114 12.21 7.97 3.32
CA VAL A 114 12.32 8.75 4.56
C VAL A 114 13.53 8.31 5.38
N GLU A 115 13.66 7.01 5.63
CA GLU A 115 14.76 6.49 6.44
C GLU A 115 16.10 6.68 5.73
N THR A 116 16.16 6.51 4.40
CA THR A 116 17.36 6.87 3.62
C THR A 116 17.69 8.36 3.73
N GLY A 117 16.69 9.23 3.75
CA GLY A 117 16.85 10.68 3.92
C GLY A 117 17.55 11.05 5.23
N GLU A 118 17.34 10.28 6.28
CA GLU A 118 17.97 10.52 7.58
C GLU A 118 19.48 10.28 7.57
N PHE A 119 19.96 9.16 7.02
CA PHE A 119 21.40 8.82 7.08
C PHE A 119 22.18 9.09 5.78
N ALA A 120 21.50 9.17 4.63
CA ALA A 120 22.11 9.38 3.31
C ALA A 120 21.25 10.29 2.42
N PRO A 121 21.09 11.58 2.77
CA PRO A 121 20.16 12.50 2.11
C PRO A 121 20.44 12.71 0.62
N GLU A 122 21.70 12.69 0.19
CA GLU A 122 22.06 12.75 -1.23
C GLU A 122 21.61 11.52 -2.02
N THR A 123 21.59 10.35 -1.39
CA THR A 123 21.09 9.11 -2.00
C THR A 123 19.58 9.12 -2.07
N ALA A 124 18.89 9.55 -1.01
CA ALA A 124 17.43 9.71 -1.02
C ALA A 124 16.98 10.66 -2.15
N LEU A 125 17.67 11.79 -2.35
CA LEU A 125 17.38 12.70 -3.47
C LEU A 125 17.56 12.00 -4.84
N LYS A 126 18.60 11.18 -5.02
CA LYS A 126 18.78 10.41 -6.26
C LYS A 126 17.66 9.40 -6.48
N MET A 127 17.19 8.75 -5.41
CA MET A 127 16.07 7.81 -5.46
C MET A 127 14.77 8.50 -5.88
N VAL A 128 14.45 9.64 -5.27
CA VAL A 128 13.29 10.47 -5.66
C VAL A 128 13.36 10.81 -7.14
N LYS A 129 14.51 11.33 -7.60
CA LYS A 129 14.69 11.69 -9.01
C LYS A 129 14.51 10.48 -9.93
N LEU A 130 15.09 9.33 -9.59
CA LEU A 130 14.95 8.12 -10.40
C LEU A 130 13.47 7.75 -10.61
N LEU A 131 12.66 7.77 -9.54
CA LEU A 131 11.24 7.43 -9.64
C LEU A 131 10.46 8.46 -10.46
N LEU A 132 10.67 9.75 -10.22
CA LEU A 132 10.04 10.82 -11.01
C LEU A 132 10.45 10.75 -12.49
N ASP A 133 11.70 10.37 -12.76
CA ASP A 133 12.24 10.27 -14.12
C ASP A 133 11.58 9.16 -14.91
N ILE A 134 11.26 8.04 -14.25
CA ILE A 134 10.63 6.88 -14.88
C ILE A 134 9.12 7.07 -15.01
N ALA A 135 8.48 7.67 -14.01
CA ALA A 135 7.04 7.92 -14.00
C ALA A 135 6.62 9.18 -14.78
N GLU A 136 7.55 9.91 -15.39
CA GLU A 136 7.38 11.28 -15.92
C GLU A 136 5.98 11.59 -16.50
N ASP A 137 5.52 10.83 -17.49
CA ASP A 137 4.22 11.06 -18.14
C ASP A 137 3.04 10.87 -17.17
N HIS A 138 3.12 9.92 -16.24
CA HIS A 138 2.10 9.66 -15.22
C HIS A 138 2.01 10.76 -14.15
N LEU A 139 3.01 11.64 -14.03
CA LEU A 139 2.88 12.82 -13.16
C LEU A 139 1.80 13.80 -13.65
N GLN A 140 1.28 13.62 -14.87
CA GLN A 140 0.16 14.38 -15.42
C GLN A 140 -1.21 13.75 -15.04
N GLU A 141 -1.22 12.61 -14.36
CA GLU A 141 -2.41 11.92 -13.88
C GLU A 141 -2.58 12.17 -12.38
N GLU A 142 -3.74 12.66 -11.94
CA GLU A 142 -3.95 13.12 -10.56
C GLU A 142 -3.67 12.03 -9.51
N GLU A 143 -4.10 10.80 -9.77
CA GLU A 143 -3.91 9.68 -8.85
C GLU A 143 -2.42 9.33 -8.68
N ALA A 144 -1.69 9.24 -9.80
CA ALA A 144 -0.27 8.91 -9.78
C ALA A 144 0.59 10.05 -9.19
N ALA A 145 0.32 11.29 -9.60
CA ALA A 145 0.98 12.46 -9.07
C ALA A 145 0.75 12.61 -7.56
N ARG A 146 -0.47 12.37 -7.07
CA ARG A 146 -0.79 12.39 -5.64
C ARG A 146 -0.12 11.26 -4.88
N GLN A 147 -0.07 10.05 -5.45
CA GLN A 147 0.63 8.93 -4.81
C GLN A 147 2.12 9.23 -4.63
N PHE A 148 2.79 9.78 -5.64
CA PHE A 148 4.21 10.10 -5.50
C PHE A 148 4.45 11.33 -4.63
N LEU A 149 3.85 12.47 -4.97
CA LEU A 149 4.22 13.76 -4.35
C LEU A 149 3.47 14.04 -3.04
N GLY A 150 2.30 13.44 -2.85
CA GLY A 150 1.47 13.64 -1.66
C GLY A 150 1.42 12.43 -0.72
N TRP A 151 2.14 11.36 -1.03
CA TRP A 151 2.29 10.19 -0.16
C TRP A 151 3.75 9.72 -0.14
N ASP A 152 4.21 9.02 -1.17
CA ASP A 152 5.51 8.31 -1.14
C ASP A 152 6.71 9.25 -0.87
N MET A 153 6.66 10.48 -1.40
CA MET A 153 7.76 11.43 -1.35
C MET A 153 7.48 12.65 -0.46
N GLU A 154 6.29 12.76 0.13
CA GLU A 154 5.89 13.97 0.87
C GLU A 154 6.84 14.25 2.05
N ASP A 155 7.14 13.23 2.85
CA ASP A 155 7.98 13.36 4.04
C ASP A 155 9.47 13.52 3.69
N VAL A 156 9.98 12.74 2.73
CA VAL A 156 11.40 12.84 2.33
C VAL A 156 11.71 14.20 1.69
N LEU A 157 10.77 14.80 0.95
CA LEU A 157 10.97 16.12 0.34
C LEU A 157 10.81 17.27 1.34
N GLN A 158 10.25 17.01 2.52
CA GLN A 158 10.19 17.97 3.64
C GLN A 158 11.29 17.76 4.68
N ASN A 159 12.08 16.68 4.56
CA ASN A 159 13.14 16.37 5.49
C ASN A 159 14.21 17.47 5.54
N ASP A 160 14.56 17.94 6.74
CA ASP A 160 15.52 19.05 6.96
C ASP A 160 16.91 18.82 6.33
N ARG A 161 17.31 17.56 6.12
CA ARG A 161 18.59 17.20 5.49
C ARG A 161 18.50 17.09 3.97
N VAL A 162 17.34 16.68 3.44
CA VAL A 162 17.12 16.46 2.01
C VAL A 162 16.65 17.73 1.31
N LEU A 163 15.77 18.50 1.95
CA LEU A 163 15.13 19.69 1.39
C LEU A 163 16.12 20.76 0.90
N PRO A 164 17.22 21.10 1.62
CA PRO A 164 18.23 22.01 1.07
C PRO A 164 18.87 21.49 -0.23
N LEU A 165 19.09 20.17 -0.34
CA LEU A 165 19.64 19.54 -1.54
C LEU A 165 18.65 19.57 -2.70
N VAL A 166 17.35 19.40 -2.43
CA VAL A 166 16.26 19.57 -3.41
C VAL A 166 16.30 20.98 -4.00
N VAL A 167 16.38 22.00 -3.13
CA VAL A 167 16.44 23.40 -3.53
C VAL A 167 17.69 23.71 -4.37
N GLU A 168 18.87 23.21 -3.97
CA GLU A 168 20.09 23.31 -4.79
C GLU A 168 19.96 22.61 -6.15
N GLN A 169 19.35 21.43 -6.18
CA GLN A 169 19.18 20.67 -7.41
C GLN A 169 18.25 21.39 -8.41
N LEU A 170 17.22 22.09 -7.93
CA LEU A 170 16.24 22.83 -8.73
C LEU A 170 16.82 24.06 -9.46
N GLU A 171 17.95 24.59 -9.02
CA GLU A 171 18.63 25.69 -9.73
C GLU A 171 19.07 25.27 -11.13
N TRP A 172 19.59 24.05 -11.24
CA TRP A 172 20.26 23.56 -12.45
C TRP A 172 19.39 22.58 -13.24
N ASP A 173 18.49 21.85 -12.57
CA ASP A 173 17.65 20.83 -13.18
C ASP A 173 16.23 21.33 -13.44
N GLY A 174 16.05 21.92 -14.63
CA GLY A 174 14.74 22.40 -15.07
C GLY A 174 13.72 21.29 -15.32
N ARG A 175 14.14 20.03 -15.53
CA ARG A 175 13.20 18.91 -15.68
C ARG A 175 12.63 18.52 -14.33
N PHE A 176 13.49 18.40 -13.32
CA PHE A 176 13.07 18.16 -11.94
C PHE A 176 12.08 19.22 -11.44
N GLY A 177 12.33 20.50 -11.76
CA GLY A 177 11.39 21.58 -11.46
C GLY A 177 10.01 21.37 -12.10
N ARG A 178 9.95 20.94 -13.37
CA ARG A 178 8.65 20.67 -14.02
C ARG A 178 7.95 19.44 -13.46
N GLN A 179 8.69 18.39 -13.13
CA GLN A 179 8.11 17.18 -12.51
C GLN A 179 7.46 17.50 -11.15
N LEU A 180 8.06 18.40 -10.36
CA LEU A 180 7.49 18.80 -9.06
C LEU A 180 6.39 19.86 -9.18
N PHE A 181 6.55 20.88 -10.03
CA PHE A 181 5.68 22.06 -10.05
C PHE A 181 4.66 22.08 -11.19
N GLN A 182 4.76 21.18 -12.16
CA GLN A 182 3.83 21.05 -13.30
C GLN A 182 3.21 19.65 -13.40
N SER A 183 3.15 18.93 -12.28
CA SER A 183 2.38 17.69 -12.17
C SER A 183 0.90 18.00 -11.89
N ALA A 184 0.05 16.98 -12.03
CA ALA A 184 -1.37 17.03 -11.70
C ALA A 184 -1.68 17.12 -10.20
N TYR A 185 -0.64 17.14 -9.35
CA TYR A 185 -0.77 17.31 -7.92
C TYR A 185 0.17 18.42 -7.43
N VAL A 186 -0.43 19.48 -6.88
CA VAL A 186 0.26 20.56 -6.16
C VAL A 186 -0.27 20.59 -4.74
N GLY A 187 0.63 20.61 -3.77
CA GLY A 187 0.29 20.57 -2.35
C GLY A 187 1.48 20.98 -1.48
N ARG A 188 1.62 20.28 -0.35
CA ARG A 188 2.54 20.68 0.74
C ARG A 188 4.00 20.73 0.31
N VAL A 189 4.44 19.78 -0.49
CA VAL A 189 5.82 19.71 -1.00
C VAL A 189 6.22 21.01 -1.71
N GLN A 190 5.35 21.54 -2.58
CA GLN A 190 5.63 22.75 -3.35
C GLN A 190 5.66 24.00 -2.44
N GLU A 191 4.76 24.09 -1.45
CA GLU A 191 4.77 25.16 -0.45
C GLU A 191 6.10 25.20 0.30
N VAL A 192 6.53 24.06 0.84
CA VAL A 192 7.74 23.95 1.65
C VAL A 192 8.99 24.27 0.82
N ILE A 193 9.09 23.76 -0.41
CA ILE A 193 10.21 24.07 -1.30
C ILE A 193 10.27 25.58 -1.59
N LEU A 194 9.14 26.22 -1.87
CA LEU A 194 9.09 27.66 -2.14
C LEU A 194 9.46 28.48 -0.89
N GLN A 195 8.97 28.11 0.28
CA GLN A 195 9.32 28.75 1.53
C GLN A 195 10.83 28.65 1.78
N THR A 196 11.41 27.44 1.65
CA THR A 196 12.84 27.23 1.85
C THR A 196 13.69 27.96 0.82
N CYS A 197 13.25 28.11 -0.43
CA CYS A 197 13.93 28.99 -1.38
C CYS A 197 14.05 30.43 -0.84
N GLY A 198 12.98 30.96 -0.23
CA GLY A 198 12.98 32.26 0.42
C GLY A 198 13.93 32.34 1.61
N GLU A 199 13.88 31.36 2.51
CA GLU A 199 14.74 31.26 3.70
C GLU A 199 16.23 31.16 3.35
N MET A 200 16.56 30.46 2.25
CA MET A 200 17.91 30.34 1.71
C MET A 200 18.34 31.57 0.87
N GLY A 201 17.48 32.57 0.70
CA GLY A 201 17.76 33.77 -0.09
C GLY A 201 17.77 33.56 -1.61
N LYS A 202 17.21 32.44 -2.11
CA LYS A 202 17.15 32.05 -3.52
C LYS A 202 15.91 32.62 -4.22
N GLY A 203 15.76 33.94 -4.21
CA GLY A 203 14.59 34.62 -4.78
C GLY A 203 14.38 34.39 -6.29
N GLU A 204 15.45 34.31 -7.08
CA GLU A 204 15.34 34.03 -8.53
C GLU A 204 14.80 32.61 -8.79
N LEU A 205 15.24 31.63 -8.01
CA LEU A 205 14.71 30.27 -8.11
C LEU A 205 13.24 30.23 -7.64
N GLN A 206 12.93 30.85 -6.50
CA GLN A 206 11.56 30.91 -5.99
C GLN A 206 10.59 31.48 -7.03
N GLN A 207 10.95 32.59 -7.69
CA GLN A 207 10.14 33.17 -8.75
C GLN A 207 10.00 32.23 -9.95
N LYS A 208 11.09 31.60 -10.39
CA LYS A 208 11.06 30.61 -11.48
C LYS A 208 10.10 29.44 -11.18
N LEU A 209 10.05 28.97 -9.94
CA LEU A 209 9.16 27.88 -9.52
C LEU A 209 7.69 28.35 -9.44
N LEU A 210 7.44 29.57 -8.99
CA LEU A 210 6.11 30.20 -9.05
C LEU A 210 5.63 30.35 -10.51
N ASP A 211 6.51 30.76 -11.42
CA ASP A 211 6.17 30.87 -12.84
C ASP A 211 5.80 29.50 -13.45
N LEU A 212 6.43 28.41 -12.98
CA LEU A 212 6.08 27.05 -13.40
C LEU A 212 4.67 26.66 -12.94
N LEU A 213 4.29 27.01 -11.71
CA LEU A 213 2.95 26.79 -11.17
C LEU A 213 1.89 27.60 -11.90
N GLU A 214 2.16 28.87 -12.20
CA GLU A 214 1.22 29.69 -12.98
C GLU A 214 0.96 29.09 -14.37
N GLN A 215 1.97 28.42 -14.93
CA GLN A 215 1.88 27.71 -16.21
C GLN A 215 1.36 26.26 -16.07
N ASN A 216 1.08 25.78 -14.87
CA ASN A 216 0.58 24.43 -14.65
C ASN A 216 -0.87 24.33 -15.17
N PRO A 217 -1.18 23.41 -16.11
CA PRO A 217 -2.52 23.28 -16.67
C PRO A 217 -3.55 22.68 -15.70
N PHE A 218 -3.11 22.08 -14.58
CA PHE A 218 -3.98 21.42 -13.63
C PHE A 218 -4.50 22.37 -12.55
N PRO A 219 -5.77 22.22 -12.11
CA PRO A 219 -6.32 23.04 -11.05
C PRO A 219 -5.62 22.72 -9.72
N HIS A 220 -5.23 23.77 -9.00
CA HIS A 220 -4.68 23.65 -7.66
C HIS A 220 -5.06 24.87 -6.83
N ASP A 221 -5.02 24.71 -5.50
CA ASP A 221 -5.23 25.83 -4.60
C ASP A 221 -4.04 26.82 -4.70
N PRO A 222 -4.26 28.10 -4.38
CA PRO A 222 -3.17 29.06 -4.28
C PRO A 222 -2.20 28.64 -3.18
N ILE A 223 -0.91 28.62 -3.49
CA ILE A 223 0.15 28.39 -2.51
C ILE A 223 0.27 29.64 -1.62
N SER A 224 0.20 29.45 -0.31
CA SER A 224 0.44 30.51 0.67
C SER A 224 1.92 30.54 1.07
N LEU A 225 2.61 31.63 0.75
CA LEU A 225 3.95 31.91 1.23
C LEU A 225 3.83 32.85 2.44
N GLU A 226 3.54 32.30 3.62
CA GLU A 226 3.52 33.06 4.88
C GLU A 226 4.93 33.30 5.44
#